data_AF-A0A1Y3MSK6-F1
#
_entry.id   AF-A0A1Y3MSK6-F1
#
_cell.length_a   1.000
_cell.length_b   1.000
_cell.length_c   1.000
_cell.angle_alpha   90.00
_cell.angle_beta   90.00
_cell.angle_gamma   90.00
#
_symmetry.space_group_name_H-M   'P 1'
#
loop_
_entity.id
_entity.type
_entity.pdbx_description
1 polymer ?
#
loop_
_entity_poly.entity_id
_entity_poly.type
_entity_poly.pdbx_seq_one_letter_code
_entity_poly.pdbx_strand_id
1 'polypeptide(L)'
;MAEVIYHCKKPNTIAFTIDDGPTEKTPELLAALKDAGIVATFYINGANTLKDEKGEPLPTVKPFIKNIYDAGHEIGSHTYNH
;
A
#
# COMPACT_ATOMS: atom_id res chain seq x y z
N MET A 1 3.22 -0.82 -25.82
CA MET A 1 3.74 -1.24 -24.51
C MET A 1 3.72 -0.02 -23.61
N ALA A 2 3.40 -0.20 -22.32
CA ALA A 2 3.49 0.90 -21.37
C ALA A 2 4.96 1.27 -21.13
N GLU A 3 5.21 2.54 -20.79
CA GLU A 3 6.52 3.03 -20.37
C GLU A 3 6.82 2.54 -18.94
N VAL A 4 8.05 2.10 -18.67
CA VAL A 4 8.50 1.70 -17.33
C VAL A 4 9.23 2.87 -16.67
N ILE A 5 8.86 3.18 -15.43
CA ILE A 5 9.38 4.34 -14.68
C ILE A 5 10.28 3.83 -13.55
N TYR A 6 11.54 4.29 -13.52
CA TYR A 6 12.54 3.87 -12.53
C TYR A 6 13.03 4.99 -11.61
N HIS A 7 12.69 6.24 -11.90
CA HIS A 7 13.19 7.38 -11.15
C HIS A 7 12.15 8.49 -11.04
N CYS A 8 12.25 9.26 -9.96
CA CYS A 8 11.49 10.49 -9.79
C CYS A 8 11.94 11.53 -10.83
N LYS A 9 10.99 12.29 -11.38
CA LYS A 9 11.30 13.40 -12.31
C LYS A 9 11.74 14.66 -11.58
N LYS A 10 11.34 14.83 -10.32
CA LYS A 10 11.69 15.99 -9.48
C LYS A 10 13.03 15.72 -8.78
N PRO A 11 14.00 16.64 -8.83
CA PRO A 11 15.23 16.52 -8.07
C PRO A 11 14.99 16.54 -6.56
N ASN A 12 15.89 15.92 -5.79
CA ASN A 12 15.86 15.88 -4.32
C ASN A 12 14.55 15.29 -3.74
N THR A 13 14.03 14.24 -4.37
CA THR A 13 12.87 13.49 -3.89
C THR A 13 13.18 12.00 -3.80
N ILE A 14 12.54 11.35 -2.83
CA ILE A 14 12.47 9.90 -2.69
C ILE A 14 10.98 9.51 -2.66
N ALA A 15 10.63 8.41 -3.32
CA ALA A 15 9.30 7.82 -3.25
C ALA A 15 9.41 6.47 -2.53
N PHE A 16 8.84 6.38 -1.34
CA PHE A 16 8.73 5.11 -0.62
C PHE A 16 7.55 4.33 -1.19
N THR A 17 7.81 3.09 -1.63
CA THR A 17 6.79 2.21 -2.21
C THR A 17 6.70 0.92 -1.41
N ILE A 18 5.48 0.50 -1.09
CA ILE A 18 5.18 -0.67 -0.28
C ILE A 18 4.28 -1.58 -1.13
N ASP A 19 4.74 -2.80 -1.40
CA ASP A 19 4.04 -3.78 -2.22
C ASP A 19 3.34 -4.82 -1.32
N ASP A 20 2.51 -5.68 -1.93
CA ASP A 20 1.84 -6.85 -1.32
C ASP A 20 0.85 -6.56 -0.18
N GLY A 21 0.55 -5.29 0.06
CA GLY A 21 -0.38 -4.87 1.10
C GLY A 21 -1.85 -4.98 0.71
N PRO A 22 -2.77 -4.77 1.69
CA PRO A 22 -2.48 -4.55 3.10
C PRO A 22 -2.29 -5.87 3.89
N THR A 23 -1.44 -5.82 4.92
CA THR A 23 -1.16 -6.89 5.88
C THR A 23 -1.55 -6.49 7.31
N GLU A 24 -1.42 -7.39 8.28
CA GLU A 24 -1.64 -7.12 9.71
C GLU A 24 -0.68 -6.06 10.27
N LYS A 25 0.44 -5.80 9.57
CA LYS A 25 1.42 -4.76 9.92
C LYS A 25 1.08 -3.38 9.37
N THR A 26 0.06 -3.27 8.53
CA THR A 26 -0.37 -1.97 7.95
C THR A 26 -0.58 -0.90 9.03
N PRO A 27 -1.28 -1.15 10.16
CA PRO A 27 -1.46 -0.11 11.18
C PRO A 27 -0.15 0.36 11.84
N GLU A 28 0.79 -0.56 12.10
CA GLU A 28 2.10 -0.25 12.67
C GLU A 28 2.94 0.59 11.69
N LEU A 29 2.91 0.22 10.41
CA LEU A 29 3.59 0.96 9.34
C LEU A 29 3.02 2.37 9.15
N LEU A 30 1.69 2.52 9.16
CA LEU A 30 1.04 3.83 9.07
C LEU A 30 1.43 4.75 10.24
N ALA A 31 1.52 4.21 11.46
CA ALA A 31 2.00 4.96 12.61
C ALA A 31 3.45 5.42 12.43
N ALA A 32 4.35 4.53 11.99
CA ALA A 32 5.75 4.86 11.74
C ALA A 32 5.93 5.92 10.64
N LEU A 33 5.17 5.80 9.53
CA LEU A 33 5.19 6.79 8.44
C LEU A 33 4.72 8.16 8.92
N LYS A 34 3.63 8.18 9.70
CA LYS A 34 3.09 9.41 10.28
C LYS A 34 4.09 10.08 11.23
N ASP A 35 4.72 9.31 12.12
CA ASP A 35 5.69 9.83 13.09
C ASP A 35 6.95 10.38 12.40
N ALA A 36 7.34 9.77 11.27
CA ALA A 36 8.42 10.24 10.42
C ALA A 36 8.03 11.42 9.50
N GLY A 37 6.75 11.78 9.42
CA GLY A 37 6.25 12.80 8.48
C GLY A 37 6.38 12.40 7.01
N ILE A 38 6.35 11.09 6.72
CA ILE A 38 6.54 10.53 5.37
C ILE A 38 5.18 10.16 4.75
N VAL A 39 5.00 10.51 3.49
CA VAL A 39 3.92 9.99 2.64
C VAL A 39 4.53 8.95 1.69
N ALA A 40 3.92 7.77 1.61
CA ALA A 40 4.33 6.66 0.76
C ALA A 40 3.25 6.32 -0.29
N THR A 41 3.61 5.43 -1.22
CA THR A 41 2.70 4.82 -2.20
C THR A 41 2.55 3.33 -1.87
N PHE A 42 1.32 2.84 -1.79
CA PHE A 42 1.00 1.43 -1.51
C PHE A 42 0.48 0.76 -2.78
N TYR A 43 1.21 -0.23 -3.29
CA TYR A 43 0.75 -1.08 -4.38
C TYR A 43 0.02 -2.30 -3.78
N ILE A 44 -1.29 -2.33 -3.95
CA ILE A 44 -2.19 -3.26 -3.25
C ILE A 44 -2.63 -4.40 -4.16
N ASN A 45 -2.61 -5.63 -3.65
CA ASN A 45 -3.22 -6.77 -4.32
C ASN A 45 -4.72 -6.87 -3.99
N GLY A 46 -5.52 -7.41 -4.91
CA GLY A 46 -6.95 -7.65 -4.67
C GLY A 46 -7.26 -8.86 -3.76
N ALA A 47 -6.49 -9.92 -3.92
CA ALA A 47 -6.64 -11.21 -3.25
C ALA A 47 -5.35 -11.70 -2.60
N ASN A 48 -4.15 -11.19 -2.90
CA ASN A 48 -2.98 -11.49 -2.07
C ASN A 48 -2.95 -10.55 -0.85
N THR A 49 -3.88 -10.77 0.08
CA THR A 49 -4.07 -9.96 1.29
C THR A 49 -4.46 -10.86 2.46
N LEU A 50 -4.74 -10.27 3.62
CA LEU A 50 -5.29 -10.98 4.78
C LEU A 50 -6.56 -11.72 4.39
N LYS A 51 -6.57 -13.04 4.59
CA LYS A 51 -7.67 -13.94 4.25
C LYS A 51 -8.15 -14.74 5.46
N ASP A 52 -9.41 -15.16 5.40
CA ASP A 52 -9.95 -16.19 6.29
C ASP A 52 -9.52 -17.61 5.84
N GLU A 53 -9.97 -18.62 6.59
CA GLU A 53 -9.70 -20.04 6.30
C GLU A 53 -10.25 -20.51 4.94
N LYS A 54 -11.18 -19.76 4.34
CA LYS A 54 -11.79 -20.07 3.03
C LYS A 54 -11.08 -19.35 1.89
N GLY A 55 -10.09 -18.51 2.19
CA GLY A 55 -9.36 -17.73 1.21
C GLY A 55 -10.04 -16.41 0.83
N GLU A 56 -11.04 -15.96 1.57
CA GLU A 56 -11.73 -14.70 1.32
C GLU A 56 -11.06 -13.55 2.09
N PRO A 57 -10.95 -12.33 1.53
CA PRO A 57 -10.37 -11.19 2.23
C PRO A 57 -11.06 -10.91 3.57
N LEU A 58 -10.27 -10.72 4.63
CA LEU A 58 -10.81 -10.39 5.95
C LEU A 58 -11.57 -9.06 5.91
N PRO A 59 -12.62 -8.87 6.73
CA PRO A 59 -13.35 -7.61 6.82
C PRO A 59 -12.47 -6.40 7.18
N THR A 60 -11.29 -6.62 7.77
CA THR A 60 -10.29 -5.61 8.14
C THR A 60 -9.53 -5.04 6.94
N VAL A 61 -9.47 -5.76 5.80
CA VAL A 61 -8.76 -5.32 4.59
C VAL A 61 -9.29 -3.97 4.11
N LYS A 62 -10.62 -3.83 3.96
CA LYS A 62 -11.24 -2.57 3.51
C LYS A 62 -10.94 -1.39 4.44
N PRO A 63 -11.10 -1.49 5.77
CA PRO A 63 -10.64 -0.48 6.72
C PRO A 63 -9.16 -0.11 6.58
N PHE A 64 -8.26 -1.07 6.35
CA PHE A 64 -6.84 -0.77 6.17
C PHE A 64 -6.58 0.05 4.90
N ILE A 65 -7.20 -0.31 3.77
CA ILE A 65 -7.12 0.47 2.53
C ILE A 65 -7.65 1.89 2.75
N LYS A 66 -8.79 2.02 3.47
CA LYS A 66 -9.35 3.33 3.80
C LYS A 66 -8.38 4.16 4.67
N ASN A 67 -7.77 3.55 5.67
CA ASN A 67 -6.82 4.23 6.55
C ASN A 67 -5.56 4.68 5.80
N ILE A 68 -5.05 3.87 4.85
CA ILE A 68 -3.95 4.26 3.96
C ILE A 68 -4.32 5.53 3.20
N TYR A 69 -5.51 5.55 2.58
CA TYR A 69 -5.99 6.70 1.81
C TYR A 69 -6.23 7.94 2.69
N ASP A 70 -6.92 7.78 3.82
CA ASP A 70 -7.23 8.87 4.76
C ASP A 70 -5.96 9.49 5.38
N ALA A 71 -4.87 8.71 5.50
CA ALA A 71 -3.57 9.19 5.96
C ALA A 71 -2.79 10.00 4.89
N GLY A 72 -3.34 10.13 3.68
CA GLY A 72 -2.75 10.91 2.58
C GLY A 72 -1.76 10.14 1.71
N HIS A 73 -1.67 8.81 1.85
CA HIS A 73 -0.84 7.96 1.01
C HIS A 73 -1.49 7.71 -0.37
N GLU A 74 -0.66 7.46 -1.37
CA GLU A 74 -1.11 7.06 -2.70
C GLU A 74 -1.41 5.55 -2.73
N ILE A 75 -2.42 5.14 -3.51
CA ILE A 75 -2.77 3.73 -3.72
C ILE A 75 -2.64 3.39 -5.20
N GLY A 76 -1.79 2.41 -5.50
CA GLY A 76 -1.61 1.80 -6.81
C GLY A 76 -2.08 0.35 -6.85
N SER A 77 -2.29 -0.18 -8.05
CA SER A 77 -2.61 -1.60 -8.26
C SER A 77 -1.33 -2.44 -8.27
N HIS A 78 -1.32 -3.53 -7.50
CA HIS A 78 -0.34 -4.61 -7.62
C HIS A 78 -0.97 -5.88 -8.20
N THR A 79 -1.96 -5.75 -9.10
CA THR A 79 -2.75 -6.87 -9.65
C THR A 79 -3.71 -7.54 -8.63
N TYR A 80 -4.37 -8.63 -9.04
CA TYR A 80 -5.30 -9.36 -8.17
C TYR A 80 -4.57 -10.30 -7.20
N ASN A 81 -3.65 -11.15 -7.65
CA ASN A 81 -3.05 -12.20 -6.80
C ASN A 81 -1.54 -12.30 -7.00
N HIS A 82 -0.90 -11.13 -7.17
CA HIS A 82 0.50 -10.95 -7.57
C HIS A 82 0.76 -11.47 -9.00
#